data_AF-A0A1F9M0S4-F1
#
_entry.id   AF-A0A1F9M0S4-F1
#
_cell.length_a   1.000
_cell.length_b   1.000
_cell.length_c   1.000
_cell.angle_alpha   90.00
_cell.angle_beta   90.00
_cell.angle_gamma   90.00
#
_symmetry.space_group_name_H-M   'P 1'
#
loop_
_entity.id
_entity.type
_entity.pdbx_description
1 polymer ?
#
loop_
_entity_poly.entity_id
_entity_poly.type
_entity_poly.pdbx_seq_one_letter_code
_entity_poly.pdbx_strand_id
1 'polypeptide(L)'
;MIDATVLLRSFVFASALLYLLADWRDRRRLQDEREQLIKLKAGTVVQNLSVAVVVCATVYYMHNPRVDAIYLIVAVAGSLIYGNLLGSWWYRRRL
;
A
#
# COMPACT_ATOMS: atom_id res chain seq x y z
N MET A 1 -14.80 -25.18 -5.67
CA MET A 1 -14.76 -23.76 -6.08
C MET A 1 -13.73 -23.08 -5.20
N ILE A 2 -12.75 -22.39 -5.78
CA ILE A 2 -11.83 -21.57 -4.99
C ILE A 2 -12.59 -20.28 -4.70
N ASP A 3 -12.91 -20.03 -3.44
CA ASP A 3 -13.64 -18.82 -3.05
C ASP A 3 -12.79 -17.58 -3.33
N ALA A 4 -13.40 -16.55 -3.93
CA ALA A 4 -12.74 -15.29 -4.28
C ALA A 4 -12.06 -14.65 -3.06
N THR A 5 -12.61 -14.85 -1.86
CA THR A 5 -12.04 -14.40 -0.58
C THR A 5 -10.70 -15.08 -0.24
N VAL A 6 -10.52 -16.36 -0.60
CA VAL A 6 -9.25 -17.09 -0.38
C VAL A 6 -8.17 -16.53 -1.28
N LEU A 7 -8.48 -16.31 -2.57
CA LEU A 7 -7.56 -15.67 -3.52
C LEU A 7 -7.14 -14.28 -3.05
N LEU A 8 -8.11 -13.47 -2.61
CA LEU A 8 -7.88 -12.12 -2.11
C LEU A 8 -6.96 -12.10 -0.87
N ARG A 9 -7.21 -13.01 0.09
CA ARG A 9 -6.37 -13.16 1.29
C ARG A 9 -4.95 -13.56 0.93
N SER A 10 -4.78 -14.55 0.06
CA SER A 10 -3.44 -14.97 -0.40
C SER A 10 -2.71 -13.86 -1.15
N PHE A 11 -3.41 -13.05 -1.94
CA PHE A 11 -2.84 -11.90 -2.64
C PHE A 11 -2.34 -10.82 -1.67
N VAL A 12 -3.13 -10.48 -0.64
CA VAL A 12 -2.70 -9.53 0.39
C VAL A 12 -1.50 -10.08 1.16
N PHE A 13 -1.54 -11.35 1.53
CA PHE A 13 -0.45 -11.98 2.27
C PHE A 13 0.85 -11.96 1.46
N ALA A 14 0.79 -12.33 0.18
CA ALA A 14 1.94 -12.26 -0.72
C ALA A 14 2.44 -10.83 -0.92
N SER A 15 1.54 -9.86 -1.06
CA SER A 15 1.88 -8.43 -1.21
C SER A 15 2.57 -7.88 0.04
N ALA A 16 2.07 -8.24 1.24
CA ALA A 16 2.70 -7.88 2.51
C ALA A 16 4.08 -8.50 2.65
N LEU A 17 4.24 -9.76 2.22
CA LEU A 17 5.53 -10.44 2.24
C LEU A 17 6.54 -9.75 1.31
N LEU A 18 6.12 -9.38 0.10
CA LEU A 18 6.94 -8.63 -0.86
C LEU A 18 7.32 -7.25 -0.31
N TYR A 19 6.40 -6.56 0.37
CA TYR A 19 6.67 -5.29 1.01
C TYR A 19 7.73 -5.42 2.12
N LEU A 20 7.62 -6.44 2.97
CA LEU A 20 8.61 -6.71 4.02
C LEU A 20 9.99 -7.04 3.42
N LEU A 21 10.03 -7.84 2.35
CA LEU A 21 11.27 -8.15 1.64
C LEU A 21 11.90 -6.89 1.02
N ALA A 22 11.07 -6.01 0.44
CA ALA A 22 11.51 -4.73 -0.10
C ALA A 22 12.06 -3.81 0.99
N ASP A 23 11.34 -3.66 2.10
CA ASP A 23 11.77 -2.84 3.26
C ASP A 23 13.07 -3.38 3.86
N TRP A 24 13.19 -4.70 4.01
CA TRP A 24 14.40 -5.33 4.51
C TRP A 24 15.61 -5.11 3.59
N ARG A 25 15.39 -5.16 2.27
CA ARG A 25 16.44 -4.83 1.28
C ARG A 25 16.82 -3.36 1.33
N ASP A 26 15.86 -2.46 1.50
CA ASP A 26 16.09 -1.01 1.55
C ASP A 26 16.78 -0.58 2.84
N ARG A 27 16.56 -1.28 3.97
CA ARG A 27 17.30 -1.06 5.23
C ARG A 27 18.79 -1.42 5.15
N ARG A 28 19.19 -2.27 4.21
CA ARG A 28 20.60 -2.63 3.98
C ARG A 28 21.37 -1.62 3.13
N ARG A 29 20.71 -0.60 2.56
CA ARG A 29 21.39 0.49 1.85
C ARG A 29 21.85 1.57 2.83
N LEU A 30 23.01 2.16 2.55
CA LEU A 30 23.51 3.36 3.24
C LEU A 30 22.52 4.49 2.98
N GLN A 31 21.79 4.90 4.02
CA GLN A 31 20.77 5.94 3.94
C GLN A 31 21.43 7.32 3.99
N ASP A 32 21.69 7.89 2.82
CA ASP A 32 22.06 9.30 2.71
C ASP A 32 20.87 10.20 3.14
N GLU A 33 21.15 11.41 3.64
CA GLU A 33 20.11 12.38 4.05
C GLU A 33 19.06 12.63 2.95
N ARG A 34 19.47 12.52 1.68
CA ARG A 34 18.58 12.59 0.51
C ARG A 34 17.58 11.42 0.45
N GLU A 35 17.99 10.20 0.77
CA GLU A 35 17.08 9.05 0.81
C GLU A 35 16.06 9.16 1.94
N GLN A 36 16.42 9.77 3.08
CA GLN A 36 15.49 10.04 4.16
C GLN A 36 14.40 11.04 3.76
N LEU A 37 14.78 12.13 3.08
CA LEU A 37 13.82 13.11 2.55
C LEU A 37 12.89 12.50 1.49
N ILE A 38 13.41 11.61 0.64
CA ILE A 38 12.59 10.85 -0.33
C ILE A 38 11.56 9.98 0.39
N LYS A 39 11.98 9.24 1.42
CA LYS A 39 11.07 8.38 2.21
C LYS A 39 9.99 9.18 2.93
N LEU A 40 10.34 10.34 3.50
CA LEU A 40 9.38 11.25 4.14
C LEU A 40 8.34 11.75 3.13
N LYS A 41 8.78 12.22 1.97
CA LYS A 41 7.87 12.76 0.95
C LYS A 41 7.01 11.68 0.29
N ALA A 42 7.58 10.51 0.02
CA ALA A 42 6.84 9.34 -0.41
C ALA A 42 5.81 8.91 0.65
N GLY A 43 6.19 8.90 1.93
CA GLY A 43 5.32 8.61 3.06
C GLY A 43 4.11 9.54 3.15
N THR A 44 4.30 10.85 3.00
CA THR A 44 3.18 11.82 2.99
C THR A 44 2.22 11.56 1.82
N VAL A 45 2.75 11.27 0.63
CA VAL A 45 1.91 10.95 -0.54
C VAL A 45 1.12 9.67 -0.31
N VAL A 46 1.75 8.63 0.23
CA VAL A 46 1.10 7.36 0.57
C VAL A 46 0.01 7.58 1.60
N GLN A 47 0.26 8.38 2.64
CA GLN A 47 -0.72 8.67 3.67
C GLN A 47 -1.93 9.40 3.09
N ASN A 48 -1.73 10.42 2.26
CA ASN A 48 -2.83 11.14 1.61
C ASN A 48 -3.63 10.21 0.67
N LEU A 49 -2.96 9.34 -0.08
CA LEU A 49 -3.61 8.35 -0.94
C LEU A 49 -4.41 7.34 -0.11
N SER A 50 -3.85 6.88 1.00
CA SER A 50 -4.50 5.92 1.90
C SER A 50 -5.76 6.52 2.52
N VAL A 51 -5.71 7.78 2.97
CA VAL A 51 -6.89 8.49 3.48
C VAL A 51 -7.96 8.62 2.39
N ALA A 52 -7.60 9.00 1.17
CA ALA A 52 -8.54 9.10 0.06
C ALA A 52 -9.19 7.74 -0.25
N VAL A 53 -8.41 6.65 -0.26
CA VAL A 53 -8.94 5.29 -0.47
C VAL A 53 -9.85 4.86 0.67
N VAL A 54 -9.50 5.13 1.93
CA VAL A 54 -10.36 4.83 3.09
C VAL A 54 -11.69 5.58 3.00
N VAL A 55 -11.66 6.86 2.63
CA VAL A 55 -12.89 7.66 2.46
C VAL A 55 -13.76 7.08 1.34
N CYS A 56 -13.20 6.84 0.15
CA CYS A 56 -13.94 6.26 -0.97
C CYS A 56 -14.52 4.88 -0.64
N ALA A 57 -13.73 4.04 0.04
CA ALA A 57 -14.16 2.72 0.41
C ALA A 57 -15.27 2.79 1.49
N THR A 58 -15.13 3.66 2.50
CA THR A 58 -16.18 3.88 3.51
C THR A 58 -17.50 4.32 2.86
N VAL A 59 -17.47 5.28 1.92
CA VAL A 59 -18.66 5.72 1.18
C VAL A 59 -19.28 4.57 0.39
N TYR A 60 -18.46 3.73 -0.25
CA TYR A 60 -18.92 2.56 -0.99
C TYR A 60 -19.58 1.52 -0.09
N TYR A 61 -19.01 1.24 1.08
CA TYR A 61 -19.57 0.31 2.06
C TYR A 61 -20.90 0.79 2.63
N MET A 62 -21.03 2.10 2.89
CA MET A 62 -22.30 2.69 3.33
C MET A 62 -23.44 2.49 2.31
N HIS A 63 -23.13 2.53 1.01
CA HIS A 63 -24.12 2.29 -0.05
C HIS A 63 -24.35 0.79 -0.31
N ASN A 64 -23.36 -0.07 -0.06
CA ASN A 64 -23.43 -1.52 -0.30
C ASN A 64 -22.96 -2.31 0.93
N PRO A 65 -23.76 -2.38 2.01
CA PRO A 65 -23.37 -3.05 3.26
C PRO A 65 -23.28 -4.57 3.15
N ARG A 66 -23.70 -5.15 2.01
CA ARG A 66 -23.60 -6.59 1.72
C ARG A 66 -22.19 -7.00 1.28
N VAL A 67 -21.32 -6.04 0.97
CA VAL A 67 -19.94 -6.30 0.57
C VAL A 67 -19.12 -6.61 1.81
N ASP A 68 -18.39 -7.72 1.81
CA ASP A 68 -17.52 -8.10 2.92
C ASP A 68 -16.46 -7.01 3.18
N ALA A 69 -16.33 -6.59 4.44
CA ALA A 69 -15.33 -5.61 4.88
C ALA A 69 -13.90 -5.99 4.50
N ILE A 70 -13.64 -7.29 4.23
CA ILE A 70 -12.35 -7.77 3.78
C ILE A 70 -11.89 -7.10 2.48
N TYR A 71 -12.80 -6.81 1.55
CA TYR A 71 -12.47 -6.16 0.27
C TYR A 71 -11.97 -4.72 0.48
N LEU A 72 -12.52 -4.01 1.47
CA LEU A 72 -12.07 -2.67 1.85
C LEU A 72 -10.66 -2.70 2.43
N ILE A 73 -10.40 -3.65 3.34
CA ILE A 73 -9.09 -3.84 3.94
C ILE A 73 -8.04 -4.13 2.86
N VAL A 74 -8.39 -4.94 1.87
CA VAL A 74 -7.49 -5.25 0.74
C VAL A 74 -7.21 -4.01 -0.11
N ALA A 75 -8.22 -3.19 -0.41
CA ALA A 75 -8.04 -1.96 -1.17
C ALA A 75 -7.10 -0.97 -0.45
N VAL A 76 -7.26 -0.84 0.87
CA VAL A 76 -6.40 0.02 1.71
C VAL A 76 -4.97 -0.55 1.81
N ALA A 77 -4.82 -1.85 2.05
CA ALA A 77 -3.51 -2.49 2.11
C ALA A 77 -2.77 -2.40 0.77
N GLY A 78 -3.48 -2.61 -0.34
CA GLY A 78 -2.92 -2.47 -1.68
C GLY A 78 -2.45 -1.04 -1.96
N SER A 79 -3.28 -0.04 -1.65
CA SER A 79 -2.90 1.37 -1.88
C SER A 79 -1.70 1.81 -1.03
N LEU A 80 -1.56 1.31 0.20
CA LEU A 80 -0.35 1.50 1.02
C LEU A 80 0.90 0.90 0.37
N ILE A 81 0.84 -0.37 -0.02
CA ILE A 81 1.98 -1.11 -0.57
C ILE A 81 2.40 -0.51 -1.91
N TYR A 82 1.45 -0.37 -2.85
CA TYR A 82 1.73 0.15 -4.19
C TYR A 82 2.06 1.64 -4.17
N GLY A 83 1.40 2.43 -3.33
CA GLY A 83 1.71 3.85 -3.17
C GLY A 83 3.15 4.05 -2.71
N ASN A 84 3.62 3.24 -1.76
CA ASN A 84 4.98 3.40 -1.23
C ASN A 84 6.03 2.93 -2.24
N LEU A 85 5.78 1.81 -2.93
CA LEU A 85 6.64 1.30 -3.99
C LEU A 85 6.73 2.28 -5.18
N LEU A 86 5.60 2.73 -5.71
CA LEU A 86 5.56 3.69 -6.83
C LEU A 86 6.12 5.05 -6.42
N GLY A 87 5.76 5.54 -5.23
CA GLY A 87 6.25 6.82 -4.71
C GLY A 87 7.76 6.82 -4.55
N SER A 88 8.30 5.79 -3.89
CA SER A 88 9.75 5.62 -3.70
C SER A 88 10.50 5.45 -5.02
N TRP A 89 9.94 4.70 -5.97
CA TRP A 89 10.55 4.51 -7.29
C TRP A 89 10.53 5.78 -8.14
N TRP A 90 9.41 6.49 -8.16
CA TRP A 90 9.26 7.72 -8.94
C TRP A 90 10.17 8.83 -8.41
N TYR A 91 10.24 9.01 -7.10
CA TYR A 91 11.16 9.99 -6.50
C TYR A 91 12.63 9.64 -6.74
N ARG A 92 13.00 8.34 -6.72
CA ARG A 92 14.36 7.89 -7.07
C ARG A 92 14.75 8.16 -8.53
N ARG A 93 13.79 8.26 -9.45
CA ARG A 93 14.06 8.57 -10.87
C ARG A 93 14.07 10.07 -11.19
N ARG A 94 13.52 10.90 -10.29
CA ARG A 94 13.34 12.33 -10.52
C ARG A 94 14.38 13.20 -9.80
N LEU A 95 15.17 12.61 -8.91
CA LEU A 95 16.33 13.19 -8.23
C LEU A 95 17.62 12.73 -8.91
#